data_AF-A0A1S3KEP5-F1
#
_entry.id   AF-A0A1S3KEP5-F1
#
_cell.length_a   1.000
_cell.length_b   1.000
_cell.length_c   1.000
_cell.angle_alpha   90.00
_cell.angle_beta   90.00
_cell.angle_gamma   90.00
#
_symmetry.space_group_name_H-M   'P 1'
#
loop_
_entity.id
_entity.type
_entity.pdbx_description
1 polymer ?
#
loop_
_entity_poly.entity_id
_entity_poly.type
_entity_poly.pdbx_seq_one_letter_code
_entity_poly.pdbx_strand_id
1 'polypeptide(L)'
;MTNSQPESFTLNKDNENYFRLLKLVFKLGTPAVHQVLSTHLKDSNPGQAYDPKTRKLRTILRKTNVVKTLKACHSGENPPLTDGQWDLLYPVSTNQGRRHKASEDVSVDDLDITLSIILLRYITRLNPADDDWDPANLNHEEGTVPPTIPAKLMTIKRYRDRLAHAQAAEISDDELCASFYAVKNILISLSDLYKIEDLDSIHSESITDVLRRLNWAQFGEDFDRTLLTTLEEAIRTKCGKLEMPQSSSKESPVDRNPGKSVVCTLL
;
A
#
# COMPACT_ATOMS: atom_id res chain seq x y z
N MET A 1 -5.67 -41.25 -11.56
CA MET A 1 -5.20 -39.89 -11.85
C MET A 1 -6.43 -39.00 -11.98
N THR A 2 -6.86 -38.39 -10.89
CA THR A 2 -8.00 -37.45 -10.88
C THR A 2 -7.49 -36.10 -11.34
N ASN A 3 -7.89 -35.73 -12.54
CA ASN A 3 -7.64 -34.43 -13.15
C ASN A 3 -8.62 -33.44 -12.51
N SER A 4 -8.34 -32.97 -11.30
CA SER A 4 -9.10 -31.88 -10.68
C SER A 4 -8.64 -30.57 -11.34
N GLN A 5 -9.41 -30.10 -12.31
CA GLN A 5 -9.32 -28.70 -12.74
C GLN A 5 -9.47 -27.81 -11.50
N PRO A 6 -8.71 -26.71 -11.40
CA PRO A 6 -8.94 -25.72 -10.35
C PRO A 6 -10.39 -25.25 -10.47
N GLU A 7 -11.14 -25.36 -9.37
CA GLU A 7 -12.51 -24.85 -9.29
C GLU A 7 -12.49 -23.38 -9.69
N SER A 8 -13.28 -23.02 -10.70
CA SER A 8 -13.33 -21.65 -11.19
C SER A 8 -13.83 -20.71 -10.09
N PHE A 9 -12.93 -19.90 -9.55
CA PHE A 9 -13.25 -18.92 -8.52
C PHE A 9 -14.27 -17.90 -9.04
N THR A 10 -15.41 -17.81 -8.37
CA THR A 10 -16.46 -16.85 -8.70
C THR A 10 -16.56 -15.85 -7.55
N LEU A 11 -16.28 -14.57 -7.82
CA LEU A 11 -16.42 -13.50 -6.82
C LEU A 11 -17.87 -13.45 -6.32
N ASN A 12 -18.08 -13.89 -5.07
CA ASN A 12 -19.28 -13.66 -4.30
C ASN A 12 -19.20 -12.29 -3.60
N LYS A 13 -20.29 -11.87 -2.95
CA LYS A 13 -20.37 -10.57 -2.28
C LYS A 13 -19.29 -10.40 -1.20
N ASP A 14 -19.01 -11.46 -0.44
CA ASP A 14 -18.04 -11.44 0.65
C ASP A 14 -16.61 -11.28 0.12
N ASN A 15 -16.32 -11.82 -1.08
CA ASN A 15 -15.07 -11.54 -1.77
C ASN A 15 -14.96 -10.06 -2.16
N GLU A 16 -16.04 -9.48 -2.70
CA GLU A 16 -16.02 -8.06 -3.07
C GLU A 16 -15.77 -7.17 -1.85
N ASN A 17 -16.40 -7.51 -0.72
CA ASN A 17 -16.23 -6.82 0.56
C ASN A 17 -14.80 -6.90 1.07
N TYR A 18 -14.17 -8.07 1.00
CA TYR A 18 -12.75 -8.24 1.32
C TYR A 18 -11.88 -7.26 0.52
N PHE A 19 -12.11 -7.15 -0.80
CA PHE A 19 -11.33 -6.25 -1.66
C PHE A 19 -11.60 -4.76 -1.42
N ARG A 20 -12.83 -4.38 -1.06
CA ARG A 20 -13.14 -3.01 -0.62
C ARG A 20 -12.32 -2.65 0.62
N LEU A 21 -12.26 -3.54 1.61
CA LEU A 21 -11.48 -3.31 2.82
C LEU A 21 -9.96 -3.31 2.54
N LEU A 22 -9.49 -4.18 1.65
CA LEU A 22 -8.11 -4.23 1.22
C LEU A 22 -7.69 -2.95 0.48
N LYS A 23 -8.55 -2.38 -0.37
CA LYS A 23 -8.33 -1.05 -0.95
C LYS A 23 -8.25 0.02 0.13
N LEU A 24 -9.17 0.05 1.08
CA LEU A 24 -9.19 1.04 2.14
C LEU A 24 -7.90 1.00 2.98
N VAL A 25 -7.46 -0.20 3.38
CA VAL A 25 -6.29 -0.38 4.25
C VAL A 25 -4.97 -0.20 3.49
N PHE A 26 -4.77 -0.90 2.37
CA PHE A 26 -3.48 -0.88 1.69
C PHE A 26 -3.34 0.32 0.76
N LYS A 27 -4.33 0.57 -0.10
CA LYS A 27 -4.21 1.63 -1.10
C LYS A 27 -4.35 3.02 -0.47
N LEU A 28 -5.21 3.17 0.54
CA LEU A 28 -5.46 4.48 1.17
C LEU A 28 -4.80 4.61 2.55
N GLY A 29 -4.68 3.52 3.31
CA GLY A 29 -3.94 3.55 4.57
C GLY A 29 -2.44 3.80 4.38
N THR A 30 -1.80 3.23 3.35
CA THR A 30 -0.36 3.43 3.13
C THR A 30 0.00 4.91 2.93
N PRO A 31 -0.64 5.67 2.01
CA PRO A 31 -0.35 7.09 1.85
C PRO A 31 -0.66 7.94 3.10
N ALA A 32 -1.70 7.60 3.87
CA ALA A 32 -2.00 8.28 5.13
C ALA A 32 -0.87 8.06 6.15
N VAL A 33 -0.42 6.82 6.34
CA VAL A 33 0.71 6.49 7.23
C VAL A 33 2.00 7.19 6.76
N HIS A 34 2.24 7.22 5.45
CA HIS A 34 3.37 7.93 4.85
C HIS A 34 3.34 9.44 5.09
N GLN A 35 2.15 10.04 5.08
CA GLN A 35 2.00 11.46 5.40
C GLN A 35 2.35 11.72 6.86
N VAL A 36 1.86 10.89 7.79
CA VAL A 36 2.21 10.97 9.21
C VAL A 36 3.72 10.83 9.39
N LEU A 37 4.35 9.84 8.75
CA LEU A 37 5.81 9.67 8.76
C LEU A 37 6.53 10.90 8.22
N SER A 38 6.11 11.44 7.08
CA SER A 38 6.72 12.63 6.48
C SER A 38 6.67 13.85 7.41
N THR A 39 5.53 14.08 8.06
CA THR A 39 5.34 15.17 9.03
C THR A 39 6.28 14.99 10.22
N HIS A 40 6.28 13.81 10.84
CA HIS A 40 7.12 13.56 12.00
C HIS A 40 8.62 13.51 11.68
N LEU A 41 9.01 13.08 10.48
CA LEU A 41 10.39 13.15 10.01
C LEU A 41 10.86 14.59 9.87
N LYS A 42 10.02 15.46 9.28
CA LYS A 42 10.31 16.90 9.17
C LYS A 42 10.50 17.53 10.54
N ASP A 43 9.60 17.26 11.47
CA ASP A 43 9.61 17.87 12.81
C ASP A 43 10.75 17.35 13.70
N SER A 44 11.08 16.06 13.59
CA SER A 44 12.14 15.43 14.38
C SER A 44 13.55 15.79 13.88
N ASN A 45 13.66 16.35 12.67
CA ASN A 45 14.93 16.59 12.00
C ASN A 45 15.04 18.02 11.44
N PRO A 46 15.05 19.04 12.31
CA PRO A 46 15.17 20.44 11.89
C PRO A 46 16.51 20.68 11.15
N GLY A 47 16.50 21.55 10.13
CA GLY A 47 17.70 21.92 9.37
C GLY A 47 17.98 21.11 8.11
N GLN A 48 16.94 20.81 7.30
CA GLN A 48 17.03 20.19 5.95
C GLN A 48 17.46 18.72 5.87
N ALA A 49 17.55 18.00 7.00
CA ALA A 49 17.90 16.57 6.95
C ALA A 49 16.80 15.70 6.32
N TYR A 50 15.56 16.20 6.26
CA TYR A 50 14.46 15.62 5.50
C TYR A 50 13.80 16.73 4.67
N ASP A 51 13.57 16.47 3.38
CA ASP A 51 12.84 17.35 2.49
C ASP A 51 11.50 16.70 2.12
N PRO A 52 10.36 17.25 2.61
CA PRO A 52 9.03 16.73 2.29
C PRO A 52 8.68 16.72 0.80
N LYS A 53 9.39 17.49 -0.04
CA LYS A 53 9.16 17.50 -1.49
C LYS A 53 9.76 16.28 -2.18
N THR A 54 10.99 15.91 -1.82
CA THR A 54 11.67 14.76 -2.41
C THR A 54 11.35 13.45 -1.68
N ARG A 55 10.94 13.53 -0.41
CA ARG A 55 10.60 12.39 0.46
C ARG A 55 11.72 11.34 0.57
N LYS A 56 12.95 11.70 0.19
CA LYS A 56 14.12 10.81 0.20
C LYS A 56 14.63 10.62 1.63
N LEU A 57 14.97 9.39 1.98
CA LEU A 57 15.35 9.02 3.34
C LEU A 57 16.87 8.92 3.54
N ARG A 58 17.66 8.95 2.47
CA ARG A 58 19.13 8.82 2.49
C ARG A 58 19.81 9.62 3.61
N THR A 59 19.48 10.90 3.75
CA THR A 59 20.12 11.78 4.75
C THR A 59 19.76 11.38 6.17
N ILE A 60 18.51 10.96 6.41
CA ILE A 60 18.05 10.45 7.70
C ILE A 60 18.70 9.11 8.03
N LEU A 61 18.70 8.17 7.08
CA LEU A 61 19.27 6.83 7.24
C LEU A 61 20.80 6.84 7.45
N ARG A 62 21.50 7.93 7.11
CA ARG A 62 22.94 8.07 7.37
C ARG A 62 23.27 8.59 8.78
N LYS A 63 22.29 9.03 9.56
CA LYS A 63 22.53 9.53 10.92
C LYS A 63 22.96 8.41 11.83
N THR A 64 24.06 8.60 12.57
CA THR A 64 24.67 7.57 13.42
C THR A 64 23.69 6.94 14.42
N ASN A 65 22.83 7.75 15.05
CA ASN A 65 21.81 7.28 15.97
C ASN A 65 20.73 6.45 15.26
N VAL A 66 20.26 6.89 14.09
CA VAL A 66 19.29 6.16 13.26
C VAL A 66 19.83 4.80 12.84
N VAL A 67 21.08 4.75 12.34
CA VAL A 67 21.75 3.49 11.96
C VAL A 67 21.83 2.55 13.16
N LYS A 68 22.24 3.05 14.33
CA LYS A 68 22.36 2.23 15.54
C LYS A 68 21.01 1.67 15.98
N THR A 69 19.97 2.49 16.00
CA THR A 69 18.61 2.05 16.37
C THR A 69 18.08 1.01 15.39
N LEU A 70 18.15 1.27 14.09
CA LEU A 70 17.62 0.33 13.09
C LEU A 70 18.42 -0.98 13.04
N LYS A 71 19.73 -0.95 13.29
CA LYS A 71 20.51 -2.18 13.48
C LYS A 71 19.99 -3.01 14.65
N ALA A 72 19.68 -2.36 15.78
CA ALA A 72 19.09 -3.06 16.93
C ALA A 72 17.70 -3.64 16.62
N CYS A 73 16.89 -2.94 15.81
CA CYS A 73 15.61 -3.45 15.31
C CYS A 73 15.75 -4.64 14.33
N HIS A 74 16.94 -4.86 13.77
CA HIS A 74 17.23 -5.95 12.84
C HIS A 74 17.98 -7.12 13.53
N SER A 75 18.80 -6.84 14.54
CA SER A 75 19.57 -7.85 15.27
C SER A 75 18.87 -8.21 16.58
N GLY A 76 18.08 -9.29 16.59
CA GLY A 76 17.39 -9.79 17.79
C GLY A 76 16.75 -11.16 17.56
N GLU A 77 16.20 -11.76 18.63
CA GLU A 77 15.51 -13.07 18.57
C GLU A 77 14.15 -12.96 17.87
N ASN A 78 13.54 -11.77 17.88
CA ASN A 78 12.34 -11.42 17.13
C ASN A 78 12.47 -9.98 16.61
N PRO A 79 13.26 -9.75 15.55
CA PRO A 79 13.56 -8.40 15.09
C PRO A 79 12.31 -7.76 14.47
N PRO A 80 11.93 -6.54 14.89
CA PRO A 80 10.85 -5.81 14.22
C PRO A 80 11.09 -5.59 12.72
N LEU A 81 12.35 -5.51 12.29
CA LEU A 81 12.75 -5.24 10.92
C LEU A 81 13.24 -6.53 10.24
N THR A 82 12.57 -6.94 9.16
CA THR A 82 12.94 -8.14 8.40
C THR A 82 14.20 -7.92 7.55
N ASP A 83 14.81 -9.01 7.07
CA ASP A 83 15.98 -8.95 6.18
C ASP A 83 15.68 -8.15 4.91
N GLY A 84 14.52 -8.37 4.28
CA GLY A 84 14.12 -7.64 3.07
C GLY A 84 13.93 -6.13 3.31
N GLN A 85 13.33 -5.76 4.45
CA GLN A 85 13.18 -4.35 4.83
C GLN A 85 14.53 -3.72 5.19
N TRP A 86 15.42 -4.48 5.83
CA TRP A 86 16.79 -4.05 6.09
C TRP A 86 17.56 -3.82 4.80
N ASP A 87 17.49 -4.74 3.84
CA ASP A 87 18.18 -4.64 2.56
C ASP A 87 17.62 -3.52 1.67
N LEU A 88 16.33 -3.20 1.78
CA LEU A 88 15.73 -2.01 1.16
C LEU A 88 16.38 -0.72 1.69
N LEU A 89 16.54 -0.61 3.02
CA LEU A 89 17.11 0.58 3.66
C LEU A 89 18.64 0.63 3.54
N TYR A 90 19.32 -0.52 3.61
CA TYR A 90 20.77 -0.67 3.67
C TYR A 90 21.26 -1.81 2.77
N PRO A 91 21.18 -1.68 1.44
CA PRO A 91 21.64 -2.71 0.52
C PRO A 91 23.14 -3.02 0.70
N VAL A 92 23.51 -4.26 0.40
CA VAL A 92 24.91 -4.70 0.39
C VAL A 92 25.67 -3.95 -0.70
N SER A 93 26.80 -3.33 -0.35
CA SER A 93 27.67 -2.72 -1.35
C SER A 93 28.34 -3.80 -2.20
N THR A 94 28.20 -3.70 -3.52
CA THR A 94 28.81 -4.62 -4.50
C THR A 94 30.34 -4.56 -4.55
N ASN A 95 30.98 -3.51 -4.01
CA ASN A 95 32.38 -3.19 -4.34
C ASN A 95 33.38 -3.23 -3.17
N GLN A 96 33.00 -3.50 -1.92
CA GLN A 96 33.95 -3.51 -0.79
C GLN A 96 33.54 -4.46 0.35
N GLY A 97 33.51 -5.77 0.08
CA GLY A 97 33.11 -6.77 1.08
C GLY A 97 31.66 -6.58 1.54
N ARG A 98 31.16 -7.48 2.40
CA ARG A 98 29.78 -7.40 2.94
C ARG A 98 29.61 -6.20 3.89
N ARG A 99 29.54 -4.99 3.34
CA ARG A 99 29.23 -3.75 4.07
C ARG A 99 27.93 -3.18 3.54
N HIS A 100 26.95 -3.08 4.44
CA HIS A 100 25.67 -2.44 4.16
C HIS A 100 25.83 -0.92 4.12
N LYS A 101 25.26 -0.27 3.10
CA LYS A 101 25.27 1.19 2.94
C LYS A 101 23.84 1.68 2.81
N ALA A 102 23.51 2.82 3.44
CA ALA A 102 22.19 3.43 3.31
C ALA A 102 21.84 3.66 1.83
N SER A 103 20.67 3.19 1.42
CA SER A 103 20.14 3.35 0.07
C SER A 103 20.09 4.83 -0.31
N GLU A 104 20.57 5.15 -1.52
CA GLU A 104 20.59 6.53 -2.00
C GLU A 104 19.24 6.95 -2.59
N ASP A 105 18.45 5.96 -3.03
CA ASP A 105 17.21 6.18 -3.77
C ASP A 105 15.95 5.90 -2.97
N VAL A 106 16.05 5.28 -1.79
CA VAL A 106 14.88 4.99 -0.96
C VAL A 106 14.18 6.27 -0.47
N SER A 107 12.88 6.29 -0.65
CA SER A 107 11.95 7.35 -0.28
C SER A 107 10.85 6.79 0.62
N VAL A 108 10.05 7.68 1.21
CA VAL A 108 8.87 7.27 1.98
C VAL A 108 7.90 6.44 1.13
N ASP A 109 7.81 6.70 -0.17
CA ASP A 109 6.84 6.04 -1.06
C ASP A 109 7.21 4.58 -1.34
N ASP A 110 8.46 4.19 -1.08
CA ASP A 110 8.96 2.81 -1.24
C ASP A 110 8.66 1.93 -0.01
N LEU A 111 8.13 2.52 1.07
CA LEU A 111 7.93 1.81 2.33
C LEU A 111 6.54 1.17 2.39
N ASP A 112 6.47 -0.07 2.85
CA ASP A 112 5.19 -0.65 3.29
C ASP A 112 4.70 0.00 4.61
N ILE A 113 3.46 -0.31 5.01
CA ILE A 113 2.85 0.20 6.27
C ILE A 113 3.69 -0.20 7.49
N THR A 114 4.17 -1.44 7.56
CA THR A 114 4.91 -1.96 8.71
C THR A 114 6.24 -1.24 8.87
N LEU A 115 7.01 -1.09 7.79
CA LEU A 115 8.26 -0.37 7.77
C LEU A 115 8.06 1.11 8.11
N SER A 116 7.00 1.73 7.58
CA SER A 116 6.66 3.12 7.91
C SER A 116 6.37 3.30 9.39
N ILE A 117 5.66 2.35 10.02
CA ILE A 117 5.36 2.35 11.46
C ILE A 117 6.63 2.12 12.29
N ILE A 118 7.52 1.22 11.88
CA ILE A 118 8.82 1.02 12.53
C ILE A 118 9.61 2.33 12.51
N LEU A 119 9.68 3.00 11.36
CA LEU A 119 10.36 4.29 11.28
C LEU A 119 9.70 5.34 12.18
N LEU A 120 8.37 5.45 12.16
CA LEU A 120 7.64 6.34 13.07
C LEU A 120 7.99 6.10 14.54
N ARG A 121 7.95 4.85 15.00
CA ARG A 121 8.21 4.47 16.40
C ARG A 121 9.66 4.71 16.81
N TYR A 122 10.62 4.37 15.96
CA TYR A 122 12.02 4.27 16.36
C TYR A 122 12.92 5.41 15.90
N ILE A 123 12.55 6.15 14.85
CA ILE A 123 13.40 7.21 14.29
C ILE A 123 12.79 8.62 14.39
N THR A 124 11.54 8.74 14.81
CA THR A 124 10.89 10.02 15.06
C THR A 124 10.67 10.27 16.55
N ARG A 125 10.16 11.46 16.91
CA ARG A 125 9.78 11.83 18.28
C ARG A 125 8.41 11.31 18.69
N LEU A 126 7.74 10.51 17.85
CA LEU A 126 6.49 9.85 18.20
C LEU A 126 6.79 8.68 19.19
N ASN A 127 7.25 8.95 20.42
CA ASN A 127 7.43 7.98 21.54
C ASN A 127 7.72 8.72 22.89
N PRO A 128 7.32 8.30 24.12
CA PRO A 128 7.20 6.92 24.65
C PRO A 128 6.11 6.67 25.74
N ALA A 129 4.92 6.23 25.36
CA ALA A 129 4.19 5.28 26.21
C ALA A 129 4.16 3.99 25.41
N ASP A 130 4.88 2.96 25.87
CA ASP A 130 4.95 1.68 25.17
C ASP A 130 3.55 1.08 24.92
N ASP A 131 2.59 1.41 25.79
CA ASP A 131 1.22 0.93 25.75
C ASP A 131 0.48 1.33 24.46
N ASP A 132 0.73 2.53 23.90
CA ASP A 132 0.01 3.01 22.70
C ASP A 132 0.49 2.32 21.41
N TRP A 133 1.68 1.69 21.45
CA TRP A 133 2.26 0.95 20.33
C TRP A 133 1.99 -0.56 20.40
N ASP A 134 1.49 -1.06 21.53
CA ASP A 134 1.19 -2.48 21.71
C ASP A 134 -0.25 -2.78 21.23
N PRO A 135 -0.43 -3.64 20.20
CA PRO A 135 -1.75 -4.07 19.77
C PRO A 135 -2.60 -4.70 20.89
N ALA A 136 -1.98 -5.35 21.87
CA ALA A 136 -2.65 -6.00 22.98
C ALA A 136 -3.36 -5.01 23.92
N ASN A 137 -2.90 -3.75 23.93
CA ASN A 137 -3.46 -2.69 24.75
C ASN A 137 -4.52 -1.86 24.01
N LEU A 138 -4.79 -2.16 22.74
CA LEU A 138 -5.85 -1.53 21.94
C LEU A 138 -7.23 -2.10 22.32
N ASN A 139 -7.66 -1.88 23.57
CA ASN A 139 -9.02 -2.15 24.04
C ASN A 139 -9.97 -1.00 23.66
N HIS A 140 -10.04 -0.68 22.37
CA HIS A 140 -10.99 0.30 21.87
C HIS A 140 -12.28 -0.40 21.46
N GLU A 141 -13.41 0.15 21.87
CA GLU A 141 -14.72 -0.29 21.39
C GLU A 141 -14.74 -0.29 19.87
N GLU A 142 -15.23 -1.38 19.28
CA GLU A 142 -15.32 -1.50 17.82
C GLU A 142 -16.12 -0.33 17.25
N GLY A 143 -15.57 0.34 16.23
CA GLY A 143 -16.15 1.55 15.65
C GLY A 143 -15.73 2.88 16.28
N THR A 144 -14.96 2.87 17.38
CA THR A 144 -14.38 4.10 17.96
C THR A 144 -12.99 4.41 17.39
N VAL A 145 -12.68 5.69 17.21
CA VAL A 145 -11.34 6.13 16.79
C VAL A 145 -10.42 6.15 18.00
N PRO A 146 -9.29 5.44 17.98
CA PRO A 146 -8.32 5.49 19.07
C PRO A 146 -7.87 6.94 19.34
N PRO A 147 -7.60 7.32 20.60
CA PRO A 147 -7.30 8.71 20.94
C PRO A 147 -5.93 9.17 20.42
N THR A 148 -4.93 8.28 20.40
CA THR A 148 -3.54 8.62 20.09
C THR A 148 -3.15 8.27 18.65
N ILE A 149 -2.18 9.01 18.09
CA ILE A 149 -1.64 8.72 16.74
C ILE A 149 -1.04 7.31 16.68
N PRO A 150 -0.20 6.86 17.65
CA PRO A 150 0.31 5.48 17.63
C PRO A 150 -0.81 4.43 17.64
N ALA A 151 -1.83 4.58 18.48
CA ALA A 151 -2.93 3.63 18.55
C ALA A 151 -3.72 3.55 17.23
N LYS A 152 -3.93 4.68 16.57
CA LYS A 152 -4.53 4.76 15.22
C LYS A 152 -3.67 4.01 14.19
N LEU A 153 -2.36 4.23 14.17
CA LEU A 153 -1.42 3.57 13.26
C LEU A 153 -1.37 2.05 13.50
N MET A 154 -1.33 1.62 14.76
CA MET A 154 -1.34 0.21 15.13
C MET A 154 -2.67 -0.46 14.79
N THR A 155 -3.79 0.27 14.86
CA THR A 155 -5.08 -0.23 14.40
C THR A 155 -5.08 -0.46 12.88
N ILE A 156 -4.53 0.46 12.08
CA ILE A 156 -4.34 0.25 10.63
C ILE A 156 -3.48 -0.98 10.37
N LYS A 157 -2.35 -1.12 11.09
CA LYS A 157 -1.48 -2.30 10.98
C LYS A 157 -2.23 -3.59 11.30
N ARG A 158 -3.05 -3.60 12.35
CA ARG A 158 -3.86 -4.76 12.74
C ARG A 158 -4.82 -5.18 11.63
N TYR A 159 -5.51 -4.23 11.00
CA TYR A 159 -6.37 -4.53 9.85
C TYR A 159 -5.55 -5.03 8.65
N ARG A 160 -4.38 -4.44 8.37
CA ARG A 160 -3.45 -4.89 7.32
C ARG A 160 -3.04 -6.34 7.55
N ASP A 161 -2.60 -6.69 8.76
CA ASP A 161 -2.14 -8.02 9.10
C ASP A 161 -3.29 -9.04 9.08
N ARG A 162 -4.48 -8.68 9.60
CA ARG A 162 -5.70 -9.50 9.49
C ARG A 162 -6.03 -9.82 8.04
N LEU A 163 -5.93 -8.85 7.14
CA LEU A 163 -6.22 -9.03 5.72
C LEU A 163 -5.12 -9.84 5.01
N ALA A 164 -3.85 -9.55 5.28
CA ALA A 164 -2.71 -10.22 4.65
C ALA A 164 -2.61 -11.70 5.04
N HIS A 165 -3.01 -12.04 6.26
CA HIS A 165 -2.98 -13.40 6.80
C HIS A 165 -4.35 -14.05 6.87
N ALA A 166 -5.35 -13.49 6.18
CA ALA A 166 -6.67 -14.10 6.09
C ALA A 166 -6.59 -15.46 5.39
N GLN A 167 -7.21 -16.48 5.97
CA GLN A 167 -7.25 -17.83 5.37
C GLN A 167 -8.14 -17.88 4.11
N ALA A 168 -9.05 -16.92 3.97
CA ALA A 168 -9.93 -16.77 2.82
C ALA A 168 -10.10 -15.29 2.49
N ALA A 169 -10.26 -14.97 1.20
CA ALA A 169 -10.57 -13.63 0.72
C ALA A 169 -12.06 -13.31 0.89
N GLU A 170 -12.62 -13.47 2.09
CA GLU A 170 -14.06 -13.35 2.36
C GLU A 170 -14.31 -12.52 3.62
N ILE A 171 -15.17 -11.51 3.50
CA ILE A 171 -15.62 -10.65 4.61
C ILE A 171 -17.12 -10.45 4.48
N SER A 172 -17.87 -10.78 5.54
CA SER A 172 -19.32 -10.57 5.57
C SER A 172 -19.69 -9.07 5.53
N ASP A 173 -20.92 -8.74 5.16
CA ASP A 173 -21.39 -7.34 5.13
C ASP A 173 -21.26 -6.63 6.49
N ASP A 174 -21.56 -7.34 7.58
CA ASP A 174 -21.51 -6.79 8.94
C ASP A 174 -20.06 -6.46 9.33
N GLU A 175 -19.14 -7.39 9.06
CA GLU A 175 -17.71 -7.19 9.29
C GLU A 175 -17.13 -6.08 8.40
N LEU A 176 -17.57 -6.00 7.14
CA LEU A 176 -17.20 -4.91 6.26
C LEU A 176 -17.65 -3.59 6.86
N CYS A 177 -18.93 -3.44 7.24
CA CYS A 177 -19.44 -2.19 7.79
C CYS A 177 -18.63 -1.76 9.02
N ALA A 178 -18.45 -2.66 9.99
CA ALA A 178 -17.69 -2.36 11.21
C ALA A 178 -16.24 -1.95 10.92
N SER A 179 -15.52 -2.76 10.13
CA SER A 179 -14.11 -2.54 9.81
C SER A 179 -13.91 -1.29 8.95
N PHE A 180 -14.80 -1.09 7.97
CA PHE A 180 -14.74 0.03 7.03
C PHE A 180 -14.92 1.36 7.75
N TYR A 181 -15.94 1.49 8.61
CA TYR A 181 -16.16 2.73 9.37
C TYR A 181 -15.01 3.01 10.34
N ALA A 182 -14.50 1.98 11.02
CA ALA A 182 -13.35 2.14 11.92
C ALA A 182 -12.12 2.65 11.16
N VAL A 183 -11.74 2.00 10.06
CA VAL A 183 -10.57 2.40 9.26
C VAL A 183 -10.80 3.78 8.63
N LYS A 184 -11.97 4.04 8.03
CA LYS A 184 -12.33 5.33 7.43
C LYS A 184 -12.12 6.48 8.43
N ASN A 185 -12.70 6.35 9.62
CA ASN A 185 -12.62 7.41 10.64
C ASN A 185 -11.18 7.63 11.11
N ILE A 186 -10.37 6.57 11.18
CA ILE A 186 -8.95 6.67 11.46
C ILE A 186 -8.21 7.42 10.34
N LEU A 187 -8.47 7.10 9.07
CA LEU A 187 -7.81 7.76 7.93
C LEU A 187 -8.08 9.26 7.91
N ILE A 188 -9.33 9.67 8.09
CA ILE A 188 -9.72 11.09 8.19
C ILE A 188 -9.03 11.76 9.37
N SER A 189 -8.87 11.04 10.49
CA SER A 189 -8.22 11.60 11.67
C SER A 189 -6.70 11.70 11.52
N LEU A 190 -6.05 10.84 10.74
CA LEU A 190 -4.59 10.80 10.59
C LEU A 190 -4.08 11.72 9.48
N SER A 191 -4.92 12.00 8.49
CA SER A 191 -4.49 12.56 7.21
C SER A 191 -5.56 13.48 6.62
N ASP A 192 -5.12 14.58 6.02
CA ASP A 192 -5.97 15.48 5.23
C ASP A 192 -6.04 15.09 3.73
N LEU A 193 -5.45 13.94 3.36
CA LEU A 193 -5.43 13.47 1.97
C LEU A 193 -6.82 13.10 1.44
N TYR A 194 -7.75 12.77 2.33
CA TYR A 194 -9.04 12.20 1.98
C TYR A 194 -10.17 13.02 2.56
N LYS A 195 -11.18 13.29 1.73
CA LYS A 195 -12.46 13.79 2.22
C LYS A 195 -13.35 12.60 2.61
N ILE A 196 -14.33 12.88 3.47
CA ILE A 196 -15.31 11.88 3.92
C ILE A 196 -16.00 11.23 2.72
N GLU A 197 -16.38 12.05 1.73
CA GLU A 197 -17.11 11.63 0.54
C GLU A 197 -16.27 10.73 -0.37
N ASP A 198 -14.96 10.99 -0.47
CA ASP A 198 -14.04 10.18 -1.28
C ASP A 198 -13.95 8.76 -0.70
N LEU A 199 -13.91 8.64 0.63
CA LEU A 199 -13.88 7.35 1.30
C LEU A 199 -15.23 6.64 1.23
N ASP A 200 -16.35 7.33 1.43
CA ASP A 200 -17.70 6.74 1.35
C ASP A 200 -17.99 6.13 -0.01
N SER A 201 -17.47 6.73 -1.09
CA SER A 201 -17.65 6.22 -2.44
C SER A 201 -17.10 4.78 -2.64
N ILE A 202 -16.15 4.34 -1.81
CA ILE A 202 -15.56 2.99 -1.90
C ILE A 202 -16.58 1.93 -1.50
N HIS A 203 -17.49 2.25 -0.59
CA HIS A 203 -18.50 1.31 -0.12
C HIS A 203 -19.50 0.93 -1.23
N SER A 204 -19.74 1.85 -2.17
CA SER A 204 -20.62 1.65 -3.33
C SER A 204 -19.88 1.43 -4.65
N GLU A 205 -18.55 1.40 -4.63
CA GLU A 205 -17.74 1.22 -5.83
C GLU A 205 -17.91 -0.19 -6.39
N SER A 206 -17.97 -0.27 -7.73
CA SER A 206 -17.92 -1.53 -8.45
C SER A 206 -16.61 -2.25 -8.13
N ILE A 207 -16.70 -3.56 -7.83
CA ILE A 207 -15.52 -4.37 -7.55
C ILE A 207 -14.49 -4.32 -8.69
N THR A 208 -14.96 -4.20 -9.94
CA THR A 208 -14.08 -4.10 -11.10
C THR A 208 -13.20 -2.84 -11.04
N ASP A 209 -13.76 -1.73 -10.58
CA ASP A 209 -13.02 -0.47 -10.43
C ASP A 209 -12.07 -0.50 -9.24
N VAL A 210 -12.49 -1.13 -8.14
CA VAL A 210 -11.63 -1.41 -6.97
C VAL A 210 -10.40 -2.20 -7.43
N LEU A 211 -10.60 -3.35 -8.08
CA LEU A 211 -9.54 -4.25 -8.50
C LEU A 211 -8.58 -3.60 -9.53
N ARG A 212 -9.11 -2.87 -10.53
CA ARG A 212 -8.28 -2.19 -11.53
C ARG A 212 -7.35 -1.14 -10.90
N ARG A 213 -7.76 -0.57 -9.78
CA ARG A 213 -7.07 0.52 -9.11
C ARG A 213 -6.09 0.03 -8.04
N LEU A 214 -6.10 -1.25 -7.66
CA LEU A 214 -5.14 -1.80 -6.72
C LEU A 214 -3.77 -1.93 -7.40
N ASN A 215 -2.74 -1.39 -6.76
CA ASN A 215 -1.35 -1.59 -7.20
C ASN A 215 -0.80 -2.83 -6.50
N TRP A 216 -0.79 -3.97 -7.20
CA TRP A 216 -0.41 -5.25 -6.63
C TRP A 216 1.06 -5.33 -6.14
N ALA A 217 1.93 -4.44 -6.63
CA ALA A 217 3.31 -4.37 -6.16
C ALA A 217 3.43 -3.88 -4.69
N GLN A 218 2.40 -3.21 -4.15
CA GLN A 218 2.43 -2.64 -2.80
C GLN A 218 2.21 -3.66 -1.67
N PHE A 219 1.83 -4.90 -2.01
CA PHE A 219 1.45 -5.90 -1.00
C PHE A 219 2.64 -6.70 -0.45
N GLY A 220 3.85 -6.55 -1.02
CA GLY A 220 5.07 -7.17 -0.52
C GLY A 220 5.10 -8.71 -0.62
N GLU A 221 6.13 -9.33 -0.02
CA GLU A 221 6.30 -10.80 -0.03
C GLU A 221 5.39 -11.53 0.96
N ASP A 222 4.89 -10.84 1.99
CA ASP A 222 4.03 -11.42 3.03
C ASP A 222 2.58 -11.64 2.58
N PHE A 223 2.17 -11.05 1.46
CA PHE A 223 0.83 -11.22 0.92
C PHE A 223 0.73 -12.58 0.24
N ASP A 224 -0.24 -13.38 0.65
CA ASP A 224 -0.39 -14.74 0.15
C ASP A 224 -0.45 -14.76 -1.39
N ARG A 225 0.57 -15.35 -2.02
CA ARG A 225 0.68 -15.47 -3.47
C ARG A 225 -0.47 -16.28 -4.07
N THR A 226 -1.08 -17.17 -3.30
CA THR A 226 -2.28 -17.93 -3.67
C THR A 226 -3.48 -16.99 -3.79
N LEU A 227 -3.62 -16.05 -2.87
CA LEU A 227 -4.66 -15.02 -2.89
C LEU A 227 -4.43 -14.04 -4.06
N LEU A 228 -3.17 -13.66 -4.33
CA LEU A 228 -2.79 -12.88 -5.52
C LEU A 228 -3.14 -13.58 -6.84
N THR A 229 -2.85 -14.88 -6.94
CA THR A 229 -3.16 -15.68 -8.14
C THR A 229 -4.66 -15.81 -8.34
N THR A 230 -5.41 -16.06 -7.25
CA THR A 230 -6.88 -16.14 -7.25
C THR A 230 -7.50 -14.80 -7.67
N LEU A 231 -6.91 -13.69 -7.24
CA LEU A 231 -7.26 -12.33 -7.62
C LEU A 231 -7.04 -12.03 -9.11
N GLU A 232 -5.89 -12.40 -9.65
CA GLU A 232 -5.59 -12.25 -11.08
C GLU A 232 -6.58 -13.04 -11.93
N GLU A 233 -6.95 -14.24 -11.49
CA GLU A 233 -7.95 -15.08 -12.14
C GLU A 233 -9.37 -14.49 -12.04
N ALA A 234 -9.72 -13.91 -10.89
CA ALA A 234 -10.98 -13.20 -10.70
C ALA A 234 -11.11 -11.97 -11.60
N ILE A 235 -10.03 -11.17 -11.74
CA ILE A 235 -9.94 -10.04 -12.66
C ILE A 235 -10.10 -10.54 -14.10
N ARG A 236 -9.38 -11.59 -14.49
CA ARG A 236 -9.48 -12.17 -15.83
C ARG A 236 -10.90 -12.64 -16.14
N THR A 237 -11.57 -13.25 -15.18
CA THR A 237 -12.92 -13.81 -15.33
C THR A 237 -14.02 -12.75 -15.34
N LYS A 238 -13.93 -11.68 -14.53
CA LYS A 238 -14.92 -10.58 -14.53
C LYS A 238 -14.64 -9.50 -15.58
N CYS A 239 -13.38 -9.12 -15.80
CA CYS A 239 -13.02 -8.13 -16.83
C CYS A 239 -13.01 -8.72 -18.24
N GLY A 240 -12.64 -10.00 -18.40
CA GLY A 240 -12.65 -10.68 -19.70
C GLY A 240 -14.04 -10.96 -20.26
N LYS A 241 -15.11 -10.83 -19.45
CA LYS A 241 -16.52 -10.93 -19.88
C LYS A 241 -17.07 -9.62 -20.45
N LEU A 242 -16.31 -8.53 -20.40
CA LEU A 242 -16.62 -7.29 -21.13
C LEU A 242 -15.72 -7.27 -22.36
N GLU A 243 -16.23 -7.80 -23.48
CA GLU A 243 -15.56 -7.70 -24.77
C GLU A 243 -15.21 -6.23 -25.06
N MET A 244 -13.91 -5.96 -25.16
CA MET A 244 -13.40 -4.77 -25.80
C MET A 244 -13.93 -4.75 -27.24
N PRO A 245 -14.50 -3.64 -27.75
CA PRO A 245 -14.81 -3.54 -29.17
C PRO A 245 -13.51 -3.71 -29.94
N GLN A 246 -13.40 -4.81 -30.70
CA GLN A 246 -12.29 -5.01 -31.61
C GLN A 246 -12.32 -3.88 -32.64
N SER A 247 -11.35 -2.98 -32.55
CA SER A 247 -11.02 -2.10 -33.66
C SER A 247 -10.53 -2.98 -34.80
N SER A 248 -11.43 -3.35 -35.71
CA SER A 248 -11.07 -3.98 -36.97
C SER A 248 -10.38 -2.93 -37.85
N SER A 249 -9.07 -2.81 -37.70
CA SER A 249 -8.23 -2.22 -38.73
C SER A 249 -8.24 -3.15 -39.94
N LYS A 250 -9.13 -2.87 -40.90
CA LYS A 250 -8.93 -3.31 -42.27
C LYS A 250 -7.85 -2.42 -42.87
N GLU A 251 -6.63 -2.93 -42.90
CA GLU A 251 -5.60 -2.43 -43.80
C GLU A 251 -6.05 -2.69 -45.24
N SER A 252 -6.21 -1.61 -46.02
CA SER A 252 -6.20 -1.67 -47.48
C SER A 252 -4.78 -1.33 -47.95
N PRO A 253 -4.23 -2.03 -48.95
CA PRO A 253 -2.85 -1.81 -49.36
C PRO A 253 -2.70 -0.49 -50.10
N VAL A 254 -1.67 0.25 -49.70
CA VAL A 254 -1.15 1.46 -50.34
C VAL A 254 -0.65 1.11 -51.74
N ASP A 255 -1.19 1.79 -52.76
CA ASP A 255 -0.54 1.91 -54.06
C ASP A 255 -0.11 3.36 -54.32
N ARG A 256 1.09 3.50 -54.87
CA ARG A 256 1.85 4.75 -55.04
C ARG A 256 1.51 5.36 -56.40
N ASN A 257 1.24 6.68 -56.46
CA ASN A 257 2.13 7.67 -57.11
C ASN A 257 1.51 9.09 -57.15
N PRO A 258 2.33 10.14 -57.41
CA PRO A 258 2.09 11.50 -57.01
C PRO A 258 1.63 12.40 -58.16
N GLY A 259 0.99 13.52 -57.82
CA GLY A 259 0.95 14.66 -58.73
C GLY A 259 -0.19 15.65 -58.47
N LYS A 260 0.22 16.92 -58.36
CA LYS A 260 -0.53 18.16 -58.64
C LYS A 260 -1.32 18.82 -57.50
N SER A 261 -0.64 19.83 -56.94
CA SER A 261 -1.08 21.22 -56.72
C SER A 261 -2.50 21.63 -57.18
N VAL A 262 -3.17 22.42 -56.33
CA VAL A 262 -4.03 23.63 -56.55
C VAL A 262 -4.84 23.81 -55.24
N VAL A 263 -4.53 24.77 -54.35
CA VAL A 263 -4.91 26.21 -54.30
C VAL A 263 -6.41 26.49 -54.05
N CYS A 264 -6.64 27.37 -53.05
CA CYS A 264 -7.81 28.24 -52.76
C CYS A 264 -9.03 27.73 -51.95
N THR A 265 -9.08 28.18 -50.69
CA THR A 265 -9.91 29.28 -50.15
C THR A 265 -11.40 29.43 -50.53
N LEU A 266 -12.21 29.65 -49.46
CA LEU A 266 -13.55 30.27 -49.33
C LEU A 266 -14.79 29.49 -49.79
N LEU A 267 -15.62 29.08 -48.81
CA LEU A 267 -16.76 29.85 -48.29
C LEU A 267 -17.09 29.41 -46.86
#